data_AF-A0A3A2ZCS2-F1
#
_entry.id   AF-A0A3A2ZCS2-F1
#
_cell.length_a   1.000
_cell.length_b   1.000
_cell.length_c   1.000
_cell.angle_alpha   90.00
_cell.angle_beta   90.00
_cell.angle_gamma   90.00
#
_symmetry.space_group_name_H-M   'P 1'
#
loop_
_entity.id
_entity.type
_entity.pdbx_description
1 polymer ?
#
loop_
_entity_poly.entity_id
_entity_poly.type
_entity_poly.pdbx_seq_one_letter_code
_entity_poly.pdbx_strand_id
1 'polypeptide(L)'
;MAMQTILLPPRKPTTLPDDANPGPGTAITHLTHQWLNLYDRGKKIFPVIAGISSAAYGYLAWALWNREPHRACWHMTAGLVAVSIVPYTVVFMQSVNNKLNEHATRDDAAMAEGREAMKMSEQELARREREDMEVPGLLRKWSCLNLLRGAMPLAGAFLGVYATVFV
;
A
#
# COMPACT_ATOMS: atom_id res chain seq x y z
N MET A 1 -0.25 -1.58 -19.38
CA MET A 1 0.58 -1.99 -18.23
C MET A 1 -0.13 -3.16 -17.57
N ALA A 2 0.28 -4.39 -17.90
CA ALA A 2 -0.36 -5.60 -17.40
C ALA A 2 -0.05 -5.74 -15.91
N MET A 3 -1.07 -5.65 -15.06
CA MET A 3 -0.96 -6.02 -13.65
C MET A 3 -0.60 -7.51 -13.64
N GLN A 4 0.60 -7.85 -13.20
CA GLN A 4 0.96 -9.24 -12.98
C GLN A 4 -0.01 -9.80 -11.94
N THR A 5 -0.90 -10.68 -12.38
CA THR A 5 -1.83 -11.42 -11.53
C THR A 5 -1.00 -12.25 -10.57
N ILE A 6 -0.83 -11.76 -9.34
CA ILE A 6 -0.33 -12.58 -8.23
C ILE A 6 -1.31 -13.76 -8.13
N LEU A 7 -0.80 -14.99 -8.15
CA LEU A 7 -1.50 -16.30 -8.18
C LEU A 7 -2.37 -16.58 -6.94
N LEU A 8 -3.11 -15.58 -6.46
CA LEU A 8 -4.16 -15.79 -5.49
C LEU A 8 -5.34 -16.43 -6.23
N PRO A 9 -5.97 -17.47 -5.64
CA PRO A 9 -7.14 -18.07 -6.23
C PRO A 9 -8.22 -17.00 -6.44
N PRO A 10 -8.95 -17.03 -7.58
CA PRO A 10 -10.02 -16.08 -7.84
C PRO A 10 -11.05 -16.14 -6.72
N ARG A 11 -11.20 -15.04 -5.97
CA ARG A 11 -12.35 -14.90 -5.08
C ARG A 11 -13.54 -14.50 -5.94
N LYS A 12 -14.49 -15.44 -6.12
CA LYS A 12 -15.75 -15.13 -6.82
C LYS A 12 -16.48 -14.03 -6.05
N PRO A 13 -16.95 -12.95 -6.69
CA PRO A 13 -17.91 -12.06 -6.06
C PRO A 13 -19.15 -12.90 -5.73
N THR A 14 -19.40 -13.10 -4.45
CA THR A 14 -20.32 -14.15 -4.00
C THR A 14 -21.76 -13.69 -3.95
N THR A 15 -21.96 -12.37 -4.02
CA THR A 15 -23.28 -11.72 -3.94
C THR A 15 -23.77 -11.19 -5.29
N LEU A 16 -22.97 -11.31 -6.36
CA LEU A 16 -23.44 -11.02 -7.72
C LEU A 16 -24.15 -12.27 -8.23
N PRO A 17 -25.36 -12.13 -8.80
CA PRO A 17 -26.09 -13.28 -9.32
C PRO A 17 -25.31 -13.94 -10.47
N ASP A 18 -25.39 -15.27 -10.57
CA ASP A 18 -24.61 -16.09 -11.51
C ASP A 18 -24.80 -15.72 -13.00
N ASP A 19 -25.83 -14.92 -13.32
CA ASP A 19 -26.16 -14.42 -14.65
C ASP A 19 -25.47 -13.08 -15.00
N ALA A 20 -24.81 -12.44 -14.05
CA ALA A 20 -24.01 -11.24 -14.29
C ALA A 20 -22.75 -11.63 -15.09
N ASN A 21 -22.82 -11.50 -16.43
CA ASN A 21 -21.71 -11.75 -17.33
C ASN A 21 -20.46 -10.97 -16.87
N PRO A 22 -19.42 -11.65 -16.34
CA PRO A 22 -18.16 -10.98 -16.07
C PRO A 22 -17.59 -10.64 -17.45
N GLY A 23 -17.76 -9.39 -17.89
CA GLY A 23 -17.19 -8.90 -19.14
C GLY A 23 -15.70 -9.29 -19.24
N PRO A 24 -15.13 -9.38 -20.43
CA PRO A 24 -13.77 -9.88 -20.62
C PRO A 24 -12.76 -9.06 -19.80
N GLY A 25 -12.31 -9.61 -18.66
CA GLY A 25 -11.46 -8.93 -17.69
C GLY A 25 -11.49 -9.59 -16.31
N THR A 26 -10.45 -9.33 -15.51
CA THR A 26 -10.41 -9.74 -14.09
C THR A 26 -11.45 -8.94 -13.30
N ALA A 27 -12.31 -9.62 -12.53
CA ALA A 27 -13.31 -8.94 -11.70
C ALA A 27 -12.69 -7.87 -10.78
N ILE A 28 -13.36 -6.72 -10.63
CA ILE A 28 -12.86 -5.58 -9.85
C ILE A 28 -12.65 -5.96 -8.36
N THR A 29 -13.55 -6.77 -7.82
CA THR A 29 -13.42 -7.40 -6.50
C THR A 29 -12.11 -8.18 -6.38
N HIS A 30 -11.77 -8.99 -7.38
CA HIS A 30 -10.51 -9.74 -7.38
C HIS A 30 -9.28 -8.83 -7.40
N LEU A 31 -9.28 -7.73 -8.18
CA LEU A 31 -8.17 -6.76 -8.20
C LEU A 31 -7.97 -6.09 -6.83
N THR A 32 -9.05 -5.69 -6.17
CA THR A 32 -8.94 -5.08 -4.82
C THR A 32 -8.50 -6.07 -3.76
N HIS A 33 -8.84 -7.35 -3.88
CA HIS A 33 -8.27 -8.40 -3.03
C HIS A 33 -6.77 -8.62 -3.24
N GLN A 34 -6.31 -8.61 -4.49
CA GLN A 34 -4.88 -8.69 -4.78
C GLN A 34 -4.13 -7.49 -4.19
N TRP A 35 -4.71 -6.29 -4.33
CA TRP A 35 -4.22 -5.08 -3.69
C TRP A 35 -4.15 -5.23 -2.16
N LEU A 36 -5.20 -5.74 -1.51
CA LEU A 36 -5.26 -5.89 -0.06
C LEU A 36 -4.16 -6.81 0.45
N ASN A 37 -3.97 -7.96 -0.20
CA ASN A 37 -2.90 -8.90 0.14
C ASN A 37 -1.50 -8.27 -0.01
N LEU A 38 -1.29 -7.51 -1.08
CA LEU A 38 -0.03 -6.79 -1.29
C LEU A 38 0.18 -5.72 -0.21
N TYR A 39 -0.85 -4.93 0.08
CA TYR A 39 -0.82 -3.88 1.10
C TYR A 39 -0.54 -4.44 2.49
N ASP A 40 -1.19 -5.54 2.87
CA ASP A 40 -1.03 -6.19 4.16
C ASP A 40 0.35 -6.78 4.40
N ARG A 41 0.99 -7.30 3.35
CA ARG A 41 2.39 -7.72 3.42
C ARG A 41 3.30 -6.50 3.53
N GLY A 42 3.09 -5.50 2.67
CA GLY A 42 3.91 -4.30 2.62
C GLY A 42 3.90 -3.51 3.94
N LYS A 43 2.73 -3.32 4.55
CA LYS A 43 2.57 -2.56 5.80
C LYS A 43 3.26 -3.23 7.00
N LYS A 44 3.51 -4.54 6.95
CA LYS A 44 4.24 -5.28 7.99
C LYS A 44 5.75 -5.25 7.75
N ILE A 45 6.18 -5.37 6.49
CA ILE A 45 7.60 -5.53 6.14
C ILE A 45 8.30 -4.16 6.04
N PHE A 46 7.75 -3.21 5.29
CA PHE A 46 8.47 -1.97 4.94
C PHE A 46 8.78 -1.06 6.14
N PRO A 47 7.87 -0.86 7.12
CA PRO A 47 8.20 -0.06 8.29
C PRO A 47 9.34 -0.64 9.13
N VAL A 48 9.42 -1.98 9.22
CA VAL A 48 10.50 -2.66 9.95
C VAL A 48 11.85 -2.43 9.27
N ILE A 49 11.91 -2.61 7.94
CA ILE A 49 13.13 -2.36 7.16
C ILE A 49 13.55 -0.88 7.30
N ALA A 50 12.60 0.06 7.16
CA ALA A 50 12.89 1.48 7.30
C ALA A 50 13.38 1.84 8.73
N GLY A 51 12.81 1.20 9.76
CA GLY A 51 13.24 1.37 11.15
C GLY A 51 14.66 0.90 11.38
N ILE A 52 15.03 -0.29 10.87
CA ILE A 52 16.40 -0.82 10.98
C ILE A 52 17.39 0.10 10.25
N SER A 53 17.08 0.52 9.02
CA SER A 53 17.94 1.44 8.26
C SER A 53 18.10 2.78 8.96
N SER A 54 17.01 3.33 9.50
CA SER A 54 17.03 4.59 10.25
C SER A 54 17.87 4.49 11.52
N ALA A 55 17.77 3.37 12.25
CA ALA A 55 18.60 3.11 13.43
C ALA A 55 20.09 3.00 13.08
N ALA A 56 20.44 2.35 11.97
CA ALA A 56 21.82 2.27 11.49
C ALA A 56 22.38 3.65 11.15
N TYR A 57 21.62 4.49 10.45
CA TYR A 57 22.01 5.88 10.20
C TYR A 57 22.09 6.73 11.47
N GLY A 58 21.17 6.52 12.42
CA GLY A 58 21.23 7.16 13.74
C GLY A 58 22.49 6.80 14.52
N TYR A 59 22.91 5.53 14.46
CA TYR A 59 24.19 5.10 15.05
C TYR A 59 25.39 5.80 14.41
N LEU A 60 25.44 5.88 13.07
CA LEU A 60 26.51 6.61 12.37
C LEU A 60 26.52 8.10 12.74
N ALA A 61 25.35 8.73 12.80
CA ALA A 61 25.21 10.11 13.21
C ALA A 61 25.74 10.33 14.64
N TRP A 62 25.39 9.45 15.57
CA TRP A 62 25.88 9.49 16.95
C TRP A 62 27.40 9.28 17.04
N ALA A 63 27.93 8.26 16.36
CA ALA A 63 29.35 7.92 16.40
C ALA A 63 30.25 9.03 15.81
N LEU A 64 29.76 9.73 14.78
CA LEU A 64 30.50 10.81 14.12
C LEU A 64 30.26 12.19 14.73
N TRP A 65 29.29 12.35 15.63
CA TRP A 65 28.82 13.65 16.12
C TRP A 65 29.94 14.59 16.59
N ASN A 66 30.88 14.08 17.38
CA ASN A 66 31.97 14.88 17.95
C ASN A 66 33.19 15.01 17.04
N ARG A 67 33.34 14.14 16.03
CA ARG A 67 34.54 14.08 15.17
C ARG A 67 34.29 14.75 13.83
N GLU A 68 33.14 14.48 13.23
CA GLU A 68 32.75 14.88 11.89
C GLU A 68 31.27 15.32 11.88
N PRO A 69 30.92 16.46 12.53
CA PRO A 69 29.54 16.87 12.74
C PRO A 69 28.77 17.08 11.43
N HIS A 70 29.45 17.47 10.35
CA HIS A 70 28.84 17.61 9.04
C HIS A 70 28.35 16.28 8.46
N ARG A 71 29.18 15.22 8.54
CA ARG A 71 28.80 13.86 8.13
C ARG A 71 27.69 13.28 9.01
N ALA A 72 27.77 13.55 10.32
CA ALA A 72 26.74 13.15 11.26
C ALA A 72 25.36 13.73 10.90
N CYS A 73 25.30 15.00 10.51
CA CYS A 73 24.06 15.66 10.07
C CYS A 73 23.46 15.00 8.81
N TRP A 74 24.31 14.63 7.83
CA TRP A 74 23.86 13.93 6.63
C TRP A 74 23.31 12.53 6.94
N HIS A 75 23.97 11.76 7.81
CA HIS A 75 23.44 10.47 8.24
C HIS A 75 22.12 10.61 9.00
N MET A 76 22.00 11.60 9.89
CA MET A 76 20.74 11.90 10.57
C MET A 76 19.62 12.21 9.55
N THR A 77 19.92 13.03 8.54
CA THR A 77 18.98 13.36 7.46
C THR A 77 18.58 12.11 6.67
N ALA A 78 19.55 11.26 6.31
CA ALA A 78 19.30 9.99 5.62
C ALA A 78 18.35 9.07 6.43
N GLY A 79 18.58 8.96 7.74
CA GLY A 79 17.73 8.18 8.65
C GLY A 79 16.31 8.73 8.78
N LEU A 80 16.14 10.05 8.87
CA LEU A 80 14.84 10.70 8.95
C LEU A 80 14.06 10.54 7.64
N VAL A 81 14.70 10.75 6.50
CA VAL A 81 14.10 10.56 5.17
C VAL A 81 13.68 9.10 4.98
N ALA A 82 14.49 8.13 5.39
CA ALA A 82 14.16 6.71 5.26
C ALA A 82 12.92 6.31 6.08
N VAL A 83 12.80 6.76 7.34
CA VAL A 83 11.66 6.41 8.22
C VAL A 83 10.40 7.24 7.94
N SER A 84 10.52 8.35 7.20
CA SER A 84 9.40 9.23 6.83
C SER A 84 8.29 8.54 6.02
N ILE A 85 8.55 7.34 5.50
CA ILE A 85 7.52 6.51 4.85
C ILE A 85 6.30 6.27 5.75
N VAL A 86 6.49 6.18 7.06
CA VAL A 86 5.41 5.90 8.02
C VAL A 86 4.45 7.10 8.12
N PRO A 87 4.90 8.31 8.50
CA PRO A 87 4.03 9.48 8.53
C PRO A 87 3.48 9.82 7.13
N TYR A 88 4.23 9.62 6.05
CA TYR A 88 3.72 9.79 4.69
C TYR A 88 2.50 8.90 4.40
N THR A 89 2.57 7.62 4.81
CA THR A 89 1.49 6.66 4.56
C THR A 89 0.22 7.06 5.32
N VAL A 90 0.35 7.53 6.55
CA VAL A 90 -0.80 7.99 7.35
C VAL A 90 -1.41 9.25 6.73
N VAL A 91 -0.59 10.26 6.42
CA VAL A 91 -1.09 11.57 5.97
C VAL A 91 -1.68 11.52 4.56
N PHE A 92 -1.02 10.85 3.61
CA PHE A 92 -1.38 10.95 2.20
C PHE A 92 -2.11 9.73 1.65
N MET A 93 -1.86 8.54 2.20
CA MET A 93 -2.40 7.30 1.65
C MET A 93 -3.58 6.72 2.42
N GLN A 94 -3.80 7.10 3.68
CA GLN A 94 -4.81 6.48 4.54
C GLN A 94 -6.21 6.52 3.93
N SER A 95 -6.65 7.66 3.38
CA SER A 95 -7.97 7.76 2.74
C SER A 95 -8.15 6.79 1.57
N VAL A 96 -7.13 6.66 0.71
CA VAL A 96 -7.18 5.75 -0.44
C VAL A 96 -7.13 4.29 0.02
N ASN A 97 -6.28 3.99 1.02
CA ASN A 97 -6.17 2.65 1.59
C ASN A 97 -7.48 2.22 2.26
N ASN A 98 -8.16 3.10 2.99
CA ASN A 98 -9.43 2.79 3.65
C ASN A 98 -10.51 2.43 2.62
N LYS A 99 -10.68 3.25 1.58
CA LYS A 99 -11.67 2.98 0.51
C LYS A 99 -11.41 1.66 -0.21
N LEU A 100 -10.15 1.38 -0.55
CA LEU A 100 -9.78 0.12 -1.20
C LEU A 100 -9.94 -1.09 -0.26
N ASN A 101 -9.68 -0.92 1.04
CA ASN A 101 -9.87 -1.97 2.04
C ASN A 101 -11.35 -2.27 2.29
N GLU A 102 -12.19 -1.24 2.41
CA GLU A 102 -13.65 -1.38 2.51
C GLU A 102 -14.20 -2.14 1.29
N HIS A 103 -13.81 -1.74 0.08
CA HIS A 103 -14.20 -2.45 -1.13
C HIS A 103 -13.70 -3.90 -1.15
N ALA A 104 -12.44 -4.13 -0.77
CA ALA A 104 -11.86 -5.47 -0.75
C ALA A 104 -12.51 -6.37 0.31
N THR A 105 -13.06 -5.84 1.41
CA THR A 105 -13.59 -6.66 2.52
C THR A 105 -15.12 -6.67 2.59
N ARG A 106 -15.82 -6.00 1.65
CA ARG A 106 -17.28 -5.83 1.66
C ARG A 106 -18.09 -7.13 1.68
N ASP A 107 -17.50 -8.23 1.20
CA ASP A 107 -18.14 -9.55 1.13
C ASP A 107 -17.72 -10.48 2.28
N ASP A 108 -16.70 -10.12 3.08
CA ASP A 108 -16.13 -11.00 4.10
C ASP A 108 -17.13 -11.36 5.20
N ALA A 109 -17.94 -10.40 5.64
CA ALA A 109 -18.96 -10.62 6.66
C ALA A 109 -20.10 -11.52 6.14
N ALA A 110 -20.56 -11.31 4.90
CA ALA A 110 -21.59 -12.14 4.29
C ALA A 110 -21.12 -13.59 4.11
N MET A 111 -19.85 -13.78 3.74
CA MET A 111 -19.23 -15.10 3.64
C MET A 111 -19.15 -15.80 5.00
N ALA A 112 -18.67 -15.08 6.03
CA ALA A 112 -18.54 -15.64 7.38
C ALA A 112 -19.88 -16.10 7.97
N GLU A 113 -20.97 -15.44 7.58
CA GLU A 113 -22.33 -15.72 8.06
C GLU A 113 -23.14 -16.61 7.11
N GLY A 114 -22.55 -17.12 6.03
CA GLY A 114 -23.19 -18.01 5.07
C GLY A 114 -24.34 -17.36 4.27
N ARG A 115 -24.35 -16.03 4.15
CA ARG A 115 -25.40 -15.24 3.48
C ARG A 115 -25.05 -14.85 2.04
N GLU A 116 -24.06 -15.51 1.45
CA GLU A 116 -23.55 -15.23 0.10
C GLU A 116 -24.65 -15.25 -0.96
N ALA A 117 -25.56 -16.24 -0.89
CA ALA A 117 -26.64 -16.43 -1.86
C ALA A 117 -27.88 -15.53 -1.60
N MET A 118 -27.85 -14.66 -0.60
CA MET A 118 -28.98 -13.77 -0.32
C MET A 118 -29.07 -12.69 -1.40
N LYS A 119 -30.21 -12.60 -2.09
CA LYS A 119 -30.45 -11.56 -3.09
C LYS A 119 -30.24 -10.18 -2.49
N MET A 120 -29.35 -9.42 -3.11
CA MET A 120 -29.12 -8.02 -2.77
C MET A 120 -30.32 -7.18 -3.19
N SER A 121 -30.63 -6.13 -2.43
CA SER A 121 -31.61 -5.14 -2.88
C SER A 121 -31.08 -4.39 -4.10
N GLU A 122 -31.98 -3.92 -4.97
CA GLU A 122 -31.59 -3.12 -6.15
C GLU A 122 -30.80 -1.86 -5.75
N GLN A 123 -31.14 -1.25 -4.62
CA GLN A 123 -30.44 -0.09 -4.07
C GLN A 123 -28.98 -0.41 -3.72
N GLU A 124 -28.73 -1.57 -3.13
CA GLU A 124 -27.41 -2.02 -2.75
C GLU A 124 -26.58 -2.42 -3.98
N LEU A 125 -27.20 -3.06 -4.98
CA LEU A 125 -26.55 -3.37 -6.25
C LEU A 125 -26.09 -2.08 -6.95
N ALA A 126 -26.97 -1.08 -7.06
CA ALA A 126 -26.63 0.22 -7.63
C ALA A 126 -25.55 0.97 -6.83
N ARG A 127 -25.44 0.75 -5.50
CA ARG A 127 -24.34 1.28 -4.70
C ARG A 127 -23.02 0.62 -5.06
N ARG A 128 -23.00 -0.71 -5.16
CA ARG A 128 -21.79 -1.47 -5.52
C ARG A 128 -21.29 -1.15 -6.92
N GLU A 129 -22.18 -1.00 -7.89
CA GLU A 129 -21.79 -0.56 -9.24
C GLU A 129 -21.08 0.80 -9.20
N ARG A 130 -21.55 1.75 -8.38
CA ARG A 130 -20.88 3.04 -8.20
C ARG A 130 -19.50 2.89 -7.56
N GLU A 131 -19.39 2.08 -6.51
CA GLU A 131 -18.11 1.79 -5.86
C GLU A 131 -17.11 1.14 -6.83
N ASP A 132 -17.57 0.16 -7.61
CA ASP A 132 -16.77 -0.55 -8.61
C ASP A 132 -16.22 0.42 -9.68
N MET A 133 -17.02 1.41 -10.11
CA MET A 133 -16.57 2.46 -11.03
C MET A 133 -15.46 3.36 -10.44
N GLU A 134 -15.40 3.54 -9.12
CA GLU A 134 -14.37 4.35 -8.46
C GLU A 134 -13.03 3.61 -8.30
N VAL A 135 -13.05 2.28 -8.21
CA VAL A 135 -11.87 1.45 -7.91
C VAL A 135 -10.68 1.69 -8.84
N PRO A 136 -10.81 1.74 -10.18
CA PRO A 136 -9.67 1.96 -11.06
C PRO A 136 -8.96 3.30 -10.79
N GLY A 137 -9.75 4.34 -10.48
CA GLY A 137 -9.23 5.65 -10.10
C GLY A 137 -8.46 5.60 -8.77
N LEU A 138 -8.99 4.88 -7.79
CA LEU A 138 -8.34 4.68 -6.49
C LEU A 138 -7.04 3.87 -6.62
N LEU A 139 -7.04 2.78 -7.40
CA LEU A 139 -5.84 1.98 -7.66
C LEU A 139 -4.75 2.80 -8.38
N ARG A 140 -5.13 3.63 -9.35
CA ARG A 140 -4.19 4.54 -10.03
C ARG A 140 -3.60 5.56 -9.05
N LYS A 141 -4.44 6.18 -8.22
CA LYS A 141 -3.98 7.13 -7.19
C LYS A 141 -3.05 6.45 -6.18
N TRP A 142 -3.44 5.27 -5.70
CA TRP A 142 -2.64 4.45 -4.80
C TRP A 142 -1.27 4.10 -5.39
N SER A 143 -1.22 3.75 -6.68
CA SER A 143 0.01 3.43 -7.39
C SER A 143 0.95 4.65 -7.47
N CYS A 144 0.41 5.82 -7.80
CA CYS A 144 1.17 7.08 -7.83
C CYS A 144 1.73 7.44 -6.44
N LEU A 145 0.92 7.33 -5.39
CA LEU A 145 1.37 7.58 -4.02
C LEU A 145 2.44 6.57 -3.56
N ASN A 146 2.35 5.31 -3.97
CA ASN A 146 3.39 4.32 -3.67
C ASN A 146 4.71 4.60 -4.38
N LEU A 147 4.67 5.14 -5.60
CA LEU A 147 5.89 5.54 -6.31
C LEU A 147 6.64 6.59 -5.49
N LEU A 148 5.93 7.61 -4.99
CA LEU A 148 6.52 8.63 -4.13
C LEU A 148 6.98 8.06 -2.78
N ARG A 149 6.20 7.17 -2.16
CA ARG A 149 6.58 6.46 -0.93
C ARG A 149 7.89 5.70 -1.10
N GLY A 150 8.06 5.01 -2.24
CA GLY A 150 9.27 4.24 -2.56
C GLY A 150 10.50 5.12 -2.85
N ALA A 151 10.30 6.35 -3.33
CA ALA A 151 11.38 7.29 -3.57
C ALA A 151 12.07 7.77 -2.27
N MET A 152 11.34 7.83 -1.15
CA MET A 152 11.89 8.27 0.14
C MET A 152 13.02 7.37 0.69
N PRO A 153 12.84 6.05 0.88
CA PRO A 153 13.92 5.19 1.36
C PRO A 153 15.07 5.12 0.35
N LEU A 154 14.78 5.24 -0.95
CA LEU A 154 15.80 5.34 -1.98
C LEU A 154 16.64 6.62 -1.82
N ALA A 155 16.00 7.77 -1.61
CA ALA A 155 16.69 9.03 -1.34
C ALA A 155 17.51 8.96 -0.03
N GLY A 156 16.96 8.38 1.03
CA GLY A 156 17.70 8.14 2.27
C GLY A 156 18.95 7.28 2.04
N ALA A 157 18.85 6.22 1.24
CA ALA A 157 19.99 5.39 0.87
C ALA A 157 21.06 6.18 0.11
N PHE A 158 20.67 6.99 -0.88
CA PHE A 158 21.59 7.85 -1.62
C PHE A 158 22.30 8.86 -0.71
N LEU A 159 21.57 9.52 0.18
CA LEU A 159 22.15 10.47 1.14
C LEU A 159 23.16 9.79 2.07
N GLY A 160 22.84 8.59 2.56
CA GLY A 160 23.76 7.82 3.39
C GLY A 160 25.05 7.42 2.68
N VAL A 161 24.95 6.95 1.44
CA VAL A 161 26.12 6.62 0.61
C VAL A 161 26.94 7.88 0.32
N TYR A 162 26.29 8.98 -0.03
CA TYR A 162 26.94 10.24 -0.32
C TYR A 162 27.76 10.74 0.88
N ALA A 163 27.16 10.72 2.08
CA ALA A 163 27.83 11.10 3.32
C ALA A 163 29.06 10.23 3.64
N THR A 164 29.00 8.95 3.27
CA THR A 164 30.08 8.00 3.54
C THR A 164 31.26 8.18 2.59
N VAL A 165 30.99 8.50 1.32
CA VAL A 165 32.01 8.49 0.26
C VAL A 165 32.58 9.87 -0.04
N PHE A 166 31.75 10.92 0.03
CA PHE A 166 32.09 12.22 -0.55
C PHE A 166 32.10 13.40 0.44
N VAL A 167 31.61 13.18 1.65
CA VAL A 167 31.65 14.15 2.77
C VAL A 167 32.71 13.69 3.75
#